data_AF-A0A939ISG6-F1
#
_entry.id   AF-A0A939ISG6-F1
#
_cell.length_a   1.000
_cell.length_b   1.000
_cell.length_c   1.000
_cell.angle_alpha   90.00
_cell.angle_beta   90.00
_cell.angle_gamma   90.00
#
_symmetry.space_group_name_H-M   'P 1'
#
loop_
_entity.id
_entity.type
_entity.pdbx_description
1 polymer ?
#
loop_
_entity_poly.entity_id
_entity_poly.type
_entity_poly.pdbx_seq_one_letter_code
_entity_poly.pdbx_strand_id
1 'polypeptide(L)'
;MSEAARQMLAISQRTAELTKPLGMSLHPGITLSSAPIGALPDSPVIANARILVLPINLNDSQTVRDAQSGHYQGTGEGPSIRFHINDIGILLSSVPLDYTTGEFFHQPYLKGDIDGFPVYQGPGGDVLLLSRNGRLPYKPLTIEQFLSRLIADEEATQAKFADLPGDSEVAAQARAAYNDWQATQAEQLAMMAQIFKTAFPDSAQYEQELEKYRRNQQIIGEGLRKQAESVPQQDPEVARINQQRAQRIKDLKAELAGLSVAQRQSPACASARIRRGSLHILDFACKEGSTPYVVPDQGYFDRSLPAGTVQLIAVTATYGLLPTPRDHELHFTAAKLRSAGLQVDYKAIASLIE
;
A
#
# COMPACT_ATOMS: atom_id res chain seq x y z
N MET A 1 -14.27 14.72 -15.25
CA MET A 1 -13.54 13.45 -15.04
C MET A 1 -14.15 12.23 -15.73
N SER A 2 -15.34 11.75 -15.36
CA SER A 2 -15.89 10.50 -15.91
C SER A 2 -16.00 10.48 -17.43
N GLU A 3 -16.35 11.61 -18.04
CA GLU A 3 -16.41 11.75 -19.50
C GLU A 3 -15.03 11.62 -20.14
N ALA A 4 -14.01 12.32 -19.62
CA ALA A 4 -12.64 12.16 -20.09
C ALA A 4 -12.16 10.70 -19.95
N ALA A 5 -12.45 10.04 -18.82
CA ALA A 5 -12.14 8.63 -18.63
C ALA A 5 -12.82 7.71 -19.68
N ARG A 6 -14.09 7.98 -20.04
CA ARG A 6 -14.78 7.25 -21.12
C ARG A 6 -14.11 7.49 -22.48
N GLN A 7 -13.69 8.73 -22.75
CA GLN A 7 -12.98 9.07 -23.99
C GLN A 7 -11.63 8.35 -24.08
N MET A 8 -10.87 8.27 -22.99
CA MET A 8 -9.61 7.50 -22.94
C MET A 8 -9.82 6.02 -23.27
N LEU A 9 -10.86 5.39 -22.68
CA LEU A 9 -11.22 4.01 -22.98
C LEU A 9 -11.62 3.83 -24.44
N ALA A 10 -12.44 4.75 -24.97
CA ALA A 10 -12.87 4.72 -26.36
C ALA A 10 -11.69 4.89 -27.35
N ILE A 11 -10.73 5.76 -27.06
CA ILE A 11 -9.50 5.92 -27.86
C ILE A 11 -8.70 4.61 -27.84
N SER A 12 -8.49 4.04 -26.66
CA SER A 12 -7.68 2.83 -26.49
C SER A 12 -8.29 1.62 -27.19
N GLN A 13 -9.62 1.49 -27.18
CA GLN A 13 -10.34 0.40 -27.85
C GLN A 13 -10.29 0.47 -29.38
N ARG A 14 -9.83 1.58 -29.98
CA ARG A 14 -9.68 1.73 -31.44
C ARG A 14 -8.38 1.14 -32.00
N THR A 15 -7.49 0.66 -31.13
CA THR A 15 -6.25 -0.02 -31.57
C THR A 15 -6.56 -1.29 -32.35
N ALA A 16 -5.67 -1.68 -33.28
CA ALA A 16 -5.93 -2.83 -34.14
C ALA A 16 -6.11 -4.13 -33.34
N GLU A 17 -5.34 -4.28 -32.26
CA GLU A 17 -5.38 -5.43 -31.36
C GLU A 17 -6.68 -5.54 -30.54
N LEU A 18 -7.31 -4.40 -30.19
CA LEU A 18 -8.51 -4.36 -29.36
C LEU A 18 -9.81 -4.26 -30.16
N THR A 19 -9.76 -3.76 -31.40
CA THR A 19 -10.95 -3.71 -32.29
C THR A 19 -11.38 -5.08 -32.80
N LYS A 20 -10.46 -6.04 -32.92
CA LYS A 20 -10.74 -7.43 -33.29
C LYS A 20 -10.16 -8.38 -32.24
N PRO A 21 -10.77 -8.48 -31.04
CA PRO A 21 -10.22 -9.22 -29.93
C PRO A 21 -10.40 -10.74 -30.12
N LEU A 22 -9.77 -11.32 -31.14
CA LEU A 22 -9.83 -12.76 -31.40
C LEU A 22 -9.28 -13.53 -30.19
N GLY A 23 -10.13 -14.38 -29.60
CA GLY A 23 -9.81 -15.19 -28.43
C GLY A 23 -9.87 -14.44 -27.08
N MET A 24 -10.39 -13.20 -27.06
CA MET A 24 -10.52 -12.42 -25.82
C MET A 24 -11.77 -11.54 -25.81
N SER A 25 -12.19 -11.13 -24.62
CA SER A 25 -13.27 -10.16 -24.40
C SER A 25 -12.72 -8.96 -23.63
N LEU A 26 -13.25 -7.78 -23.93
CA LEU A 26 -12.80 -6.52 -23.34
C LEU A 26 -13.81 -6.02 -22.32
N HIS A 27 -13.33 -5.70 -21.13
CA HIS A 27 -14.14 -5.25 -20.01
C HIS A 27 -13.67 -3.86 -19.57
N PRO A 28 -14.20 -2.78 -20.18
CA PRO A 28 -13.90 -1.43 -19.75
C PRO A 28 -14.54 -1.15 -18.39
N GLY A 29 -13.82 -0.46 -17.51
CA GLY A 29 -14.32 -0.05 -16.20
C GLY A 29 -13.79 1.32 -15.81
N ILE A 30 -14.59 2.06 -15.04
CA ILE A 30 -14.20 3.35 -14.45
C ILE A 30 -14.53 3.29 -12.96
N THR A 31 -13.58 3.69 -12.14
CA THR A 31 -13.75 3.87 -10.70
C THR A 31 -13.34 5.29 -10.36
N LEU A 32 -14.17 5.98 -9.58
CA LEU A 32 -13.85 7.29 -9.01
C LEU A 32 -13.47 7.09 -7.55
N SER A 33 -12.52 7.87 -7.07
CA SER A 33 -12.09 7.86 -5.68
C SER A 33 -11.88 9.29 -5.20
N SER A 34 -12.04 9.50 -3.90
CA SER A 34 -11.64 10.77 -3.28
C SER A 34 -10.14 10.97 -3.41
N ALA A 35 -9.68 12.19 -3.14
CA ALA A 35 -8.26 12.44 -2.96
C ALA A 35 -7.68 11.52 -1.86
N PRO A 36 -6.39 11.14 -1.94
CA PRO A 36 -5.77 10.28 -0.94
C PRO A 36 -5.69 10.95 0.42
N ILE A 37 -5.56 10.15 1.48
CA ILE A 37 -5.44 10.65 2.85
C ILE A 37 -4.23 11.59 2.94
N GLY A 38 -4.40 12.73 3.60
CA GLY A 38 -3.36 13.75 3.78
C GLY A 38 -3.08 14.64 2.56
N ALA A 39 -3.80 14.46 1.45
CA ALA A 39 -3.68 15.37 0.30
C ALA A 39 -4.10 16.79 0.71
N LEU A 40 -3.51 17.82 0.07
CA LEU A 40 -3.89 19.21 0.31
C LEU A 40 -5.41 19.42 0.11
N PRO A 41 -6.02 20.37 0.84
CA PRO A 41 -7.36 20.84 0.53
C PRO A 41 -7.48 21.21 -0.95
N ASP A 42 -8.64 20.88 -1.53
CA ASP A 42 -8.97 21.12 -2.94
C ASP A 42 -8.07 20.37 -3.94
N SER A 43 -7.39 19.31 -3.50
CA SER A 43 -6.75 18.38 -4.42
C SER A 43 -7.78 17.78 -5.38
N PRO A 44 -7.42 17.57 -6.66
CA PRO A 44 -8.34 17.01 -7.63
C PRO A 44 -8.79 15.61 -7.23
N VAL A 45 -9.99 15.24 -7.67
CA VAL A 45 -10.48 13.87 -7.51
C VAL A 45 -9.63 12.91 -8.34
N ILE A 46 -9.54 11.66 -7.88
CA ILE A 46 -8.80 10.61 -8.59
C ILE A 46 -9.79 9.73 -9.35
N ALA A 47 -9.39 9.29 -10.53
CA ALA A 47 -10.10 8.25 -11.25
C ALA A 47 -9.16 7.18 -11.78
N ASN A 48 -9.65 5.95 -11.80
CA ASN A 48 -9.02 4.84 -12.50
C ASN A 48 -9.94 4.42 -13.65
N ALA A 49 -9.43 4.45 -14.88
CA ALA A 49 -10.08 3.81 -16.01
C ALA A 49 -9.25 2.59 -16.40
N ARG A 50 -9.90 1.46 -16.72
CA ARG A 50 -9.20 0.24 -17.11
C ARG A 50 -9.87 -0.46 -18.28
N ILE A 51 -9.06 -1.15 -19.08
CA ILE A 51 -9.52 -2.18 -20.02
C ILE A 51 -8.95 -3.49 -19.50
N LEU A 52 -9.82 -4.36 -18.98
CA LEU A 52 -9.47 -5.73 -18.60
C LEU A 52 -9.69 -6.66 -19.80
N VAL A 53 -8.70 -7.50 -20.11
CA VAL A 53 -8.76 -8.45 -21.23
C VAL A 53 -8.90 -9.86 -20.68
N LEU A 54 -10.07 -10.47 -20.88
CA LEU A 54 -10.33 -11.84 -20.42
C LEU A 54 -10.24 -12.83 -21.59
N PRO A 55 -9.48 -13.93 -21.46
CA PRO A 55 -9.42 -14.96 -22.49
C PRO A 55 -10.78 -15.63 -22.67
N ILE A 56 -11.13 -15.96 -23.91
CA ILE A 56 -12.30 -16.76 -24.25
C ILE A 56 -11.87 -18.21 -24.35
N ASN A 57 -12.38 -19.08 -23.47
CA ASN A 57 -12.16 -20.51 -23.51
C ASN A 57 -13.48 -21.23 -23.77
N LEU A 58 -13.70 -21.70 -25.00
CA LEU A 58 -14.96 -22.36 -25.37
C LEU A 58 -15.20 -23.69 -24.64
N ASN A 59 -14.18 -24.25 -24.00
CA ASN A 59 -14.30 -25.44 -23.17
C ASN A 59 -14.61 -25.11 -21.69
N ASP A 60 -14.59 -23.83 -21.30
CA ASP A 60 -14.96 -23.38 -19.96
C ASP A 60 -16.47 -23.11 -19.91
N SER A 61 -17.17 -23.79 -19.00
CA SER A 61 -18.61 -23.62 -18.80
C SER A 61 -19.01 -22.22 -18.32
N GLN A 62 -18.06 -21.44 -17.81
CA GLN A 62 -18.27 -20.04 -17.44
C GLN A 62 -18.20 -19.08 -18.64
N THR A 63 -17.70 -19.52 -19.80
CA THR A 63 -17.64 -18.69 -21.00
C THR A 63 -19.02 -18.60 -21.64
N VAL A 64 -19.71 -17.48 -21.41
CA VAL A 64 -21.08 -17.26 -21.86
C VAL A 64 -21.09 -16.52 -23.20
N ARG A 65 -21.91 -16.98 -24.14
CA ARG A 65 -22.21 -16.22 -25.37
C ARG A 65 -23.35 -15.25 -25.11
N ASP A 66 -23.10 -13.97 -25.29
CA ASP A 66 -24.13 -12.93 -25.22
C ASP A 66 -25.17 -13.16 -26.32
N ALA A 67 -26.44 -13.26 -25.94
CA ALA A 67 -27.51 -13.63 -26.85
C ALA A 67 -27.81 -12.55 -27.90
N GLN A 68 -27.55 -11.28 -27.59
CA GLN A 68 -27.89 -10.14 -28.46
C GLN A 68 -26.79 -9.87 -29.49
N SER A 69 -25.54 -9.78 -29.03
CA SER A 69 -24.38 -9.47 -29.86
C SER A 69 -23.74 -10.72 -30.48
N GLY A 70 -24.00 -11.89 -29.91
CA GLY A 70 -23.38 -13.15 -30.31
C GLY A 70 -21.91 -13.28 -29.89
N HIS A 71 -21.36 -12.32 -29.15
CA HIS A 71 -19.98 -12.33 -28.65
C HIS A 71 -19.82 -13.21 -27.42
N TYR A 72 -18.65 -13.81 -27.24
CA TYR A 72 -18.33 -14.58 -26.03
C TYR A 72 -17.75 -13.67 -24.94
N GLN A 73 -18.18 -13.90 -23.70
CA GLN A 73 -17.62 -13.31 -22.50
C GLN A 73 -16.53 -14.23 -21.97
N GLY A 74 -15.30 -13.73 -21.93
CA GLY A 74 -14.17 -14.43 -21.34
C GLY A 74 -14.27 -14.48 -19.81
N THR A 75 -13.47 -15.35 -19.21
CA THR A 75 -13.53 -15.71 -17.78
C THR A 75 -12.15 -15.58 -17.13
N GLY A 76 -12.12 -15.67 -15.80
CA GLY A 76 -10.89 -15.69 -15.00
C GLY A 76 -10.24 -14.33 -14.76
N GLU A 77 -8.95 -14.36 -14.40
CA GLU A 77 -8.11 -13.18 -14.31
C GLU A 77 -7.50 -12.86 -15.67
N GLY A 78 -7.30 -11.58 -15.95
CA GLY A 78 -6.79 -11.13 -17.23
C GLY A 78 -5.87 -9.92 -17.08
N PRO A 79 -4.98 -9.70 -18.06
CA PRO A 79 -4.17 -8.50 -18.04
C PRO A 79 -5.02 -7.26 -18.32
N SER A 80 -4.54 -6.12 -17.84
CA SER A 80 -5.24 -4.85 -18.00
C SER A 80 -4.31 -3.71 -18.39
N ILE A 81 -4.81 -2.79 -19.22
CA ILE A 81 -4.27 -1.43 -19.33
C ILE A 81 -5.07 -0.56 -18.36
N ARG A 82 -4.38 0.24 -17.56
CA ARG A 82 -4.98 1.14 -16.57
C ARG A 82 -4.51 2.56 -16.81
N PHE A 83 -5.45 3.49 -16.75
CA PHE A 83 -5.27 4.94 -16.79
C PHE A 83 -5.56 5.46 -15.39
N HIS A 84 -4.54 6.01 -14.75
CA HIS A 84 -4.62 6.61 -13.44
C HIS A 84 -4.65 8.12 -13.63
N ILE A 85 -5.76 8.74 -13.26
CA ILE A 85 -6.06 10.14 -13.52
C ILE A 85 -5.86 10.92 -12.22
N ASN A 86 -5.00 11.93 -12.26
CA ASN A 86 -4.61 12.76 -11.12
C ASN A 86 -4.04 11.97 -9.93
N ASP A 87 -3.53 10.76 -10.18
CA ASP A 87 -2.87 9.93 -9.17
C ASP A 87 -1.36 10.03 -9.34
N ILE A 88 -0.72 10.88 -8.52
CA ILE A 88 0.75 10.96 -8.45
C ILE A 88 1.33 9.66 -7.89
N GLY A 89 0.56 8.97 -7.05
CA GLY A 89 1.01 7.83 -6.27
C GLY A 89 1.47 6.66 -7.10
N ILE A 90 0.78 6.38 -8.21
CA ILE A 90 1.12 5.23 -9.06
C ILE A 90 2.54 5.27 -9.63
N LEU A 91 3.12 6.48 -9.75
CA LEU A 91 4.50 6.64 -10.24
C LEU A 91 5.53 6.30 -9.16
N LEU A 92 5.18 6.48 -7.89
CA LEU A 92 6.08 6.38 -6.74
C LEU A 92 5.84 5.13 -5.89
N SER A 93 4.65 4.54 -5.96
CA SER A 93 4.19 3.42 -5.14
C SER A 93 3.28 2.48 -5.95
N SER A 94 3.20 1.22 -5.54
CA SER A 94 2.23 0.24 -6.07
C SER A 94 0.85 0.33 -5.39
N VAL A 95 0.74 1.11 -4.31
CA VAL A 95 -0.50 1.35 -3.56
C VAL A 95 -0.80 2.86 -3.49
N PRO A 96 -2.06 3.26 -3.28
CA PRO A 96 -2.39 4.67 -3.06
C PRO A 96 -1.54 5.27 -1.94
N LEU A 97 -1.05 6.48 -2.15
CA LEU A 97 -0.21 7.16 -1.16
C LEU A 97 -1.02 7.64 0.04
N ASP A 98 -0.44 7.48 1.23
CA ASP A 98 -0.82 8.24 2.40
C ASP A 98 0.14 9.44 2.53
N TYR A 99 -0.38 10.64 2.30
CA TYR A 99 0.45 11.84 2.37
C TYR A 99 0.71 12.32 3.81
N THR A 100 0.06 11.71 4.82
CA THR A 100 0.25 12.09 6.23
C THR A 100 1.54 11.55 6.83
N THR A 101 2.05 10.44 6.29
CA THR A 101 3.21 9.73 6.84
C THR A 101 4.53 10.39 6.49
N GLY A 102 4.54 11.41 5.62
CA GLY A 102 5.79 12.03 5.17
C GLY A 102 6.68 11.04 4.41
N GLU A 103 6.09 10.06 3.73
CA GLU A 103 6.83 9.09 2.93
C GLU A 103 7.70 9.76 1.86
N PHE A 104 8.82 9.08 1.58
CA PHE A 104 9.73 9.41 0.50
C PHE A 104 10.02 8.16 -0.31
N PHE A 105 10.36 8.34 -1.57
CA PHE A 105 10.46 7.28 -2.56
C PHE A 105 11.80 7.38 -3.29
N HIS A 106 12.23 6.28 -3.88
CA HIS A 106 13.28 6.35 -4.87
C HIS A 106 12.76 7.07 -6.12
N GLN A 107 13.60 7.92 -6.70
CA GLN A 107 13.28 8.54 -7.99
C GLN A 107 13.01 7.44 -9.03
N PRO A 108 11.85 7.48 -9.72
CA PRO A 108 11.56 6.53 -10.78
C PRO A 108 12.61 6.59 -11.88
N TYR A 109 13.07 5.42 -12.34
CA TYR A 109 14.08 5.32 -13.39
C TYR A 109 13.45 5.53 -14.77
N LEU A 110 13.95 6.48 -15.56
CA LEU A 110 13.49 6.69 -16.94
C LEU A 110 13.94 5.53 -17.83
N LYS A 111 13.00 4.75 -18.35
CA LYS A 111 13.28 3.60 -19.24
C LYS A 111 13.33 3.99 -20.72
N GLY A 112 12.60 5.01 -21.13
CA GLY A 112 12.47 5.42 -22.52
C GLY A 112 11.24 6.32 -22.70
N ASP A 113 10.68 6.33 -23.91
CA ASP A 113 9.47 7.08 -24.24
C ASP A 113 8.55 6.29 -25.18
N ILE A 114 7.26 6.65 -25.19
CA ILE A 114 6.26 6.20 -26.16
C ILE A 114 5.57 7.46 -26.70
N ASP A 115 5.61 7.67 -28.01
CA ASP A 115 5.05 8.86 -28.68
C ASP A 115 5.57 10.21 -28.13
N GLY A 116 6.79 10.23 -27.58
CA GLY A 116 7.41 11.40 -26.97
C GLY A 116 7.04 11.61 -25.48
N PHE A 117 6.28 10.70 -24.88
CA PHE A 117 5.95 10.74 -23.46
C PHE A 117 6.86 9.79 -22.65
N PRO A 118 7.42 10.22 -21.51
CA PRO A 118 8.39 9.43 -20.77
C PRO A 118 7.74 8.20 -20.11
N VAL A 119 8.45 7.07 -20.18
CA VAL A 119 8.12 5.83 -19.47
C VAL A 119 9.12 5.62 -18.34
N TYR A 120 8.60 5.52 -17.11
CA TYR A 120 9.39 5.24 -15.92
C TYR A 120 9.23 3.80 -15.46
N GLN A 121 10.26 3.24 -14.83
CA GLN A 121 10.16 2.04 -14.00
C GLN A 121 9.66 2.47 -12.61
N GLY A 122 8.37 2.25 -12.34
CA GLY A 122 7.80 2.36 -11.02
C GLY A 122 7.83 1.04 -10.24
N PRO A 123 7.40 1.02 -8.96
CA PRO A 123 7.34 -0.19 -8.16
C PRO A 123 6.41 -1.27 -8.73
N GLY A 124 5.34 -0.86 -9.42
CA GLY A 124 4.36 -1.74 -10.05
C GLY A 124 4.66 -2.12 -11.51
N GLY A 125 5.80 -1.71 -12.07
CA GLY A 125 6.13 -1.91 -13.49
C GLY A 125 6.33 -0.60 -14.26
N ASP A 126 6.11 -0.65 -15.57
CA ASP A 126 6.21 0.54 -16.42
C ASP A 126 5.06 1.51 -16.17
N VAL A 127 5.40 2.79 -16.06
CA VAL A 127 4.46 3.91 -15.93
C VAL A 127 4.75 4.92 -17.03
N LEU A 128 3.88 4.99 -18.03
CA LEU A 128 3.91 6.04 -19.05
C LEU A 128 3.24 7.28 -18.48
N LEU A 129 3.92 8.42 -18.51
CA LEU A 129 3.44 9.66 -17.89
C LEU A 129 3.02 10.68 -18.96
N LEU A 130 1.74 11.04 -18.96
CA LEU A 130 1.19 12.09 -19.81
C LEU A 130 0.97 13.35 -18.96
N SER A 131 1.73 14.40 -19.25
CA SER A 131 1.61 15.72 -18.62
C SER A 131 1.78 16.84 -19.63
N ARG A 132 1.07 17.97 -19.43
CA ARG A 132 1.05 19.09 -20.40
C ARG A 132 2.27 20.00 -20.31
N ASN A 133 2.87 20.11 -19.14
CA ASN A 133 3.87 21.13 -18.82
C ASN A 133 5.30 20.57 -18.69
N GLY A 134 5.50 19.27 -18.94
CA GLY A 134 6.79 18.61 -18.74
C GLY A 134 7.28 18.63 -17.28
N ARG A 135 6.44 19.09 -16.34
CA ARG A 135 6.75 19.09 -14.91
C ARG A 135 6.63 17.65 -14.39
N LEU A 136 7.53 17.28 -13.50
CA LEU A 136 7.47 16.00 -12.80
C LEU A 136 6.50 16.10 -11.62
N PRO A 137 5.68 15.07 -11.36
CA PRO A 137 4.74 15.06 -10.23
C PRO A 137 5.44 14.76 -8.89
N TYR A 138 6.76 14.90 -8.83
CA TYR A 138 7.57 14.69 -7.66
C TYR A 138 8.69 15.73 -7.61
N LYS A 139 9.20 15.98 -6.41
CA LYS A 139 10.32 16.88 -6.15
C LYS A 139 11.47 16.11 -5.48
N PRO A 140 12.73 16.47 -5.76
CA PRO A 140 13.86 15.91 -5.04
C PRO A 140 13.74 16.26 -3.55
N LEU A 141 14.07 15.30 -2.71
CA LEU A 141 14.16 15.48 -1.27
C LEU A 141 15.57 15.95 -0.92
N THR A 142 15.72 17.00 -0.11
CA THR A 142 17.05 17.40 0.37
C THR A 142 17.53 16.49 1.51
N ILE A 143 18.84 16.46 1.75
CA ILE A 143 19.42 15.72 2.87
C ILE A 143 18.82 16.15 4.22
N GLU A 144 18.65 17.46 4.43
CA GLU A 144 18.03 17.98 5.65
C GLU A 144 16.58 17.51 5.81
N GLN A 145 15.79 17.55 4.75
CA GLN A 145 14.41 17.06 4.78
C GLN A 145 14.34 15.55 5.04
N PHE A 146 15.23 14.77 4.41
CA PHE A 146 15.32 13.33 4.62
C PHE A 146 15.68 12.98 6.07
N LEU A 147 16.76 13.55 6.60
CA LEU A 147 17.20 13.28 7.97
C LEU A 147 16.17 13.75 8.99
N SER A 148 15.54 14.91 8.78
CA SER A 148 14.48 15.41 9.67
C SER A 148 13.28 14.47 9.73
N ARG A 149 12.87 13.88 8.59
CA ARG A 149 11.80 12.87 8.54
C ARG A 149 12.19 11.60 9.29
N LEU A 150 13.40 11.07 9.06
CA LEU A 150 13.88 9.90 9.80
C LEU A 150 13.93 10.13 11.32
N ILE A 151 14.34 11.33 11.75
CA ILE A 151 14.33 11.71 13.17
C ILE A 151 12.90 11.71 13.70
N ALA A 152 11.97 12.38 13.00
CA ALA A 152 10.57 12.46 13.41
C ALA A 152 9.89 11.08 13.47
N ASP A 153 10.15 10.19 12.50
CA ASP A 153 9.61 8.82 12.47
C ASP A 153 10.13 7.98 13.64
N GLU A 154 11.43 8.08 13.94
CA GLU A 154 12.05 7.39 15.07
C GLU A 154 11.53 7.93 16.40
N GLU A 155 11.36 9.26 16.55
CA GLU A 155 10.78 9.88 17.74
C GLU A 155 9.32 9.49 17.94
N ALA A 156 8.51 9.51 16.87
CA ALA A 156 7.11 9.09 16.92
C ALA A 156 6.98 7.60 17.28
N THR A 157 7.87 6.76 16.74
CA THR A 157 7.92 5.34 17.10
C THR A 157 8.34 5.16 18.56
N GLN A 158 9.39 5.86 19.01
CA GLN A 158 9.85 5.82 20.40
C GLN A 158 8.76 6.27 21.37
N ALA A 159 8.00 7.32 21.04
CA ALA A 159 6.87 7.79 21.84
C ALA A 159 5.79 6.71 21.98
N LYS A 160 5.43 6.03 20.88
CA LYS A 160 4.50 4.89 20.94
C LYS A 160 4.98 3.77 21.86
N PHE A 161 6.29 3.50 21.91
CA PHE A 161 6.87 2.52 22.84
C PHE A 161 6.90 3.02 24.29
N ALA A 162 7.00 4.34 24.51
CA ALA A 162 6.92 4.93 25.84
C ALA A 162 5.49 4.93 26.41
N ASP A 163 4.49 5.04 25.53
CA ASP A 163 3.06 4.98 25.86
C ASP A 163 2.51 3.56 26.02
N LEU A 164 3.29 2.53 25.65
CA LEU A 164 2.90 1.16 25.98
C LEU A 164 2.81 1.06 27.50
N PRO A 165 1.69 0.54 28.05
CA PRO A 165 1.56 0.37 29.48
C PRO A 165 2.78 -0.40 29.95
N GLY A 166 3.57 0.23 30.83
CA GLY A 166 4.79 -0.39 31.32
C GLY A 166 4.43 -1.76 31.90
N ASP A 167 5.35 -2.71 31.85
CA ASP A 167 5.08 -4.08 32.29
C ASP A 167 4.47 -4.14 33.71
N SER A 168 4.70 -3.12 34.55
CA SER A 168 4.04 -2.97 35.84
C SER A 168 2.51 -2.79 35.78
N GLU A 169 1.99 -2.07 34.79
CA GLU A 169 0.54 -1.84 34.63
C GLU A 169 -0.14 -3.08 34.05
N VAL A 170 0.45 -3.72 33.04
CA VAL A 170 -0.05 -5.00 32.49
C VAL A 170 0.00 -6.09 33.57
N ALA A 171 1.07 -6.12 34.39
CA ALA A 171 1.16 -7.00 35.56
C ALA A 171 0.09 -6.69 36.60
N ALA A 172 -0.15 -5.41 36.88
CA ALA A 172 -1.19 -5.00 37.82
C ALA A 172 -2.59 -5.41 37.34
N GLN A 173 -2.89 -5.23 36.04
CA GLN A 173 -4.14 -5.66 35.44
C GLN A 173 -4.31 -7.19 35.46
N ALA A 174 -3.26 -7.95 35.11
CA ALA A 174 -3.28 -9.41 35.18
C ALA A 174 -3.46 -9.93 36.61
N ARG A 175 -2.77 -9.32 37.59
CA ARG A 175 -2.95 -9.64 39.03
C ARG A 175 -4.34 -9.26 39.53
N ALA A 176 -4.86 -8.11 39.13
CA ALA A 176 -6.22 -7.68 39.48
C ALA A 176 -7.26 -8.66 38.92
N ALA A 177 -7.14 -9.06 37.65
CA ALA A 177 -8.02 -10.05 37.03
C ALA A 177 -7.94 -11.42 37.71
N TYR A 178 -6.73 -11.86 38.09
CA TYR A 178 -6.56 -13.11 38.85
C TYR A 178 -7.19 -13.03 40.24
N ASN A 179 -6.99 -11.93 40.97
CA ASN A 179 -7.57 -11.72 42.29
C ASN A 179 -9.10 -11.63 42.24
N ASP A 180 -9.66 -10.95 41.22
CA ASP A 180 -11.11 -10.86 41.01
C ASP A 180 -11.72 -12.23 40.68
N TRP A 181 -11.06 -13.00 39.82
CA TRP A 181 -11.44 -14.38 39.54
C TRP A 181 -11.43 -15.23 40.82
N GLN A 182 -10.36 -15.16 41.63
CA GLN A 182 -10.29 -15.89 42.91
C GLN A 182 -11.41 -15.49 43.87
N ALA A 183 -11.72 -14.20 43.97
CA ALA A 183 -12.75 -13.68 44.87
C ALA A 183 -14.17 -14.12 44.47
N THR A 184 -14.44 -14.26 43.16
CA THR A 184 -15.78 -14.56 42.63
C THR A 184 -16.00 -16.03 42.28
N GLN A 185 -14.94 -16.87 42.22
CA GLN A 185 -15.03 -18.25 41.76
C GLN A 185 -16.04 -19.10 42.56
N ALA A 186 -16.04 -18.97 43.90
CA ALA A 186 -16.91 -19.76 44.75
C ALA A 186 -18.39 -19.42 44.53
N GLU A 187 -18.71 -18.13 44.38
CA GLU A 187 -20.07 -17.66 44.09
C GLU A 187 -20.52 -18.11 42.70
N GLN A 188 -19.68 -17.95 41.67
CA GLN A 188 -19.98 -18.40 40.32
C GLN A 188 -20.22 -19.92 40.26
N LEU A 189 -19.42 -20.70 40.99
CA LEU A 189 -19.59 -22.15 41.07
C LEU A 189 -20.90 -22.54 41.78
N ALA A 190 -21.26 -21.85 42.86
CA ALA A 190 -22.51 -22.07 43.57
C ALA A 190 -23.74 -21.72 42.70
N MET A 191 -23.69 -20.58 41.99
CA MET A 191 -24.73 -20.17 41.05
C MET A 191 -24.90 -21.21 39.92
N MET A 192 -23.78 -21.67 39.34
CA MET A 192 -23.84 -22.62 38.24
C MET A 192 -24.29 -24.01 38.67
N ALA A 193 -23.92 -24.44 39.88
CA ALA A 193 -24.47 -25.65 40.48
C ALA A 193 -26.00 -25.56 40.61
N GLN A 194 -26.55 -24.42 41.02
CA GLN A 194 -28.01 -24.26 41.09
C GLN A 194 -28.67 -24.33 39.70
N ILE A 195 -28.07 -23.70 38.68
CA ILE A 195 -28.57 -23.73 37.30
C ILE A 195 -28.57 -25.15 36.75
N PHE A 196 -27.45 -25.89 36.89
CA PHE A 196 -27.35 -27.26 36.42
C PHE A 196 -28.28 -28.20 37.16
N LYS A 197 -28.49 -28.01 38.47
CA LYS A 197 -29.46 -28.81 39.24
C LYS A 197 -30.89 -28.64 38.72
N THR A 198 -31.24 -27.44 38.24
CA THR A 198 -32.55 -27.18 37.60
C THR A 198 -32.63 -27.76 36.19
N ALA A 199 -31.56 -27.64 35.39
CA ALA A 199 -31.54 -28.10 33.99
C ALA A 199 -31.41 -29.63 33.85
N PHE A 200 -30.68 -30.27 34.77
CA PHE A 200 -30.36 -31.69 34.76
C PHE A 200 -30.78 -32.32 36.09
N PRO A 201 -32.06 -32.65 36.28
CA PRO A 201 -32.54 -33.23 37.54
C PRO A 201 -32.04 -34.67 37.79
N ASP A 202 -31.51 -35.35 36.76
CA ASP A 202 -30.73 -36.58 36.91
C ASP A 202 -29.39 -36.27 37.59
N SER A 203 -29.17 -36.86 38.77
CA SER A 203 -27.98 -36.60 39.58
C SER A 203 -26.67 -36.95 38.88
N ALA A 204 -26.66 -37.93 37.96
CA ALA A 204 -25.44 -38.32 37.25
C ALA A 204 -25.03 -37.27 36.19
N GLN A 205 -25.99 -36.75 35.43
CA GLN A 205 -25.74 -35.72 34.41
C GLN A 205 -25.38 -34.37 35.04
N TYR A 206 -26.05 -34.02 36.15
CA TYR A 206 -25.72 -32.83 36.95
C TYR A 206 -24.26 -32.84 37.42
N GLU A 207 -23.80 -33.92 38.06
CA GLU A 207 -22.44 -34.01 38.57
C GLU A 207 -21.40 -33.95 37.44
N GLN A 208 -21.70 -34.55 36.28
CA GLN A 208 -20.80 -34.52 35.12
C GLN A 208 -20.61 -33.10 34.56
N GLU A 209 -21.69 -32.34 34.37
CA GLU A 209 -21.60 -30.97 33.85
C GLU A 209 -20.99 -30.01 34.87
N LEU A 210 -21.29 -30.19 36.16
CA LEU A 210 -20.67 -29.39 37.22
C LEU A 210 -19.15 -29.64 37.30
N GLU A 211 -18.72 -30.89 37.17
CA GLU A 211 -17.28 -31.22 37.16
C GLU A 211 -16.56 -30.68 35.92
N LYS A 212 -17.22 -30.71 34.75
CA LYS A 212 -16.71 -30.04 33.54
C LYS A 212 -16.54 -28.53 33.76
N TYR A 213 -17.50 -27.88 34.41
CA TYR A 213 -17.42 -26.46 34.74
C TYR A 213 -16.27 -26.17 35.73
N ARG A 214 -16.10 -26.99 36.78
CA ARG A 214 -14.97 -26.87 37.72
C ARG A 214 -13.62 -26.94 37.00
N ARG A 215 -13.44 -27.92 36.11
CA ARG A 215 -12.21 -28.05 35.31
C ARG A 215 -11.97 -26.84 34.42
N ASN A 216 -13.01 -26.33 33.75
CA ASN A 216 -12.89 -25.12 32.94
C ASN A 216 -12.48 -23.91 33.78
N GLN A 217 -13.07 -23.74 34.97
CA GLN A 217 -12.68 -22.67 35.90
C GLN A 217 -11.23 -22.82 36.36
N GLN A 218 -10.76 -24.03 36.66
CA GLN A 218 -9.35 -24.27 37.00
C GLN A 218 -8.41 -23.89 35.85
N ILE A 219 -8.75 -24.21 34.61
CA ILE A 219 -7.95 -23.85 33.42
C ILE A 219 -7.89 -22.32 33.26
N ILE A 220 -9.03 -21.63 33.41
CA ILE A 220 -9.09 -20.16 33.35
C ILE A 220 -8.23 -19.55 34.46
N GLY A 221 -8.38 -20.02 35.69
CA GLY A 221 -7.61 -19.55 36.84
C GLY A 221 -6.11 -19.79 36.70
N GLU A 222 -5.70 -20.96 36.20
CA GLU A 222 -4.28 -21.26 35.94
C GLU A 222 -3.72 -20.39 34.81
N GLY A 223 -4.50 -20.09 33.78
CA GLY A 223 -4.15 -19.15 32.71
C GLY A 223 -3.92 -17.74 33.25
N LEU A 224 -4.86 -17.20 34.03
CA LEU A 224 -4.76 -15.88 34.66
C LEU A 224 -3.59 -15.82 35.66
N ARG A 225 -3.38 -16.87 36.45
CA ARG A 225 -2.24 -16.97 37.38
C ARG A 225 -0.92 -16.93 36.62
N LYS A 226 -0.78 -17.77 35.58
CA LYS A 226 0.42 -17.80 34.75
C LYS A 226 0.66 -16.43 34.13
N GLN A 227 -0.37 -15.76 33.61
CA GLN A 227 -0.24 -14.41 33.07
C GLN A 227 0.18 -13.38 34.14
N ALA A 228 -0.39 -13.43 35.34
CA ALA A 228 -0.04 -12.54 36.46
C ALA A 228 1.39 -12.76 37.00
N GLU A 229 1.89 -14.00 36.92
CA GLU A 229 3.24 -14.40 37.31
C GLU A 229 4.27 -14.20 36.18
N SER A 230 3.85 -14.31 34.92
CA SER A 230 4.73 -14.27 33.75
C SER A 230 4.93 -12.87 33.18
N VAL A 231 4.33 -11.82 33.75
CA VAL A 231 4.61 -10.46 33.28
C VAL A 231 6.05 -10.13 33.62
N PRO A 232 6.95 -10.04 32.63
CA PRO A 232 8.37 -9.78 32.88
C PRO A 232 8.53 -8.41 33.51
N GLN A 233 9.62 -8.19 34.24
CA GLN A 233 10.17 -6.83 34.32
C GLN A 233 10.53 -6.44 32.89
N GLN A 234 10.14 -5.24 32.44
CA GLN A 234 10.40 -4.66 31.11
C GLN A 234 11.29 -5.55 30.26
N ASP A 235 10.68 -6.31 29.35
CA ASP A 235 11.39 -7.26 28.48
C ASP A 235 12.75 -6.64 28.12
N PRO A 236 13.88 -7.23 28.58
CA PRO A 236 15.21 -6.67 28.35
C PRO A 236 15.47 -6.37 26.88
N GLU A 237 14.77 -7.08 25.98
CA GLU A 237 14.75 -6.79 24.56
C GLU A 237 14.07 -5.46 24.20
N VAL A 238 12.91 -5.14 24.78
CA VAL A 238 12.22 -3.84 24.60
C VAL A 238 13.07 -2.69 25.14
N ALA A 239 13.64 -2.84 26.33
CA ALA A 239 14.56 -1.84 26.90
C ALA A 239 15.77 -1.60 25.98
N ARG A 240 16.36 -2.69 25.45
CA ARG A 240 17.45 -2.63 24.47
C ARG A 240 17.03 -1.96 23.17
N ILE A 241 15.85 -2.28 22.62
CA ILE A 241 15.31 -1.65 21.40
C ILE A 241 15.11 -0.15 21.63
N ASN A 242 14.53 0.26 22.75
CA ASN A 242 14.33 1.67 23.08
C ASN A 242 15.66 2.42 23.24
N GLN A 243 16.66 1.81 23.89
CA GLN A 243 18.00 2.39 23.98
C GLN A 243 18.66 2.52 22.60
N GLN A 244 18.53 1.50 21.74
CA GLN A 244 19.05 1.54 20.37
C GLN A 244 18.40 2.66 19.53
N ARG A 245 17.08 2.85 19.67
CA ARG A 245 16.36 3.95 19.00
C ARG A 245 16.78 5.32 19.53
N ALA A 246 16.89 5.49 20.84
CA ALA A 246 17.38 6.73 21.44
C ALA A 246 18.78 7.10 20.92
N GLN A 247 19.67 6.10 20.84
CA GLN A 247 21.00 6.29 20.26
C GLN A 247 20.92 6.65 18.77
N ARG A 248 20.07 5.97 17.99
CA ARG A 248 19.86 6.28 16.57
C ARG A 248 19.36 7.70 16.34
N ILE A 249 18.38 8.17 17.12
CA ILE A 249 17.88 9.55 17.05
C ILE A 249 19.00 10.55 17.33
N LYS A 250 19.81 10.27 18.36
CA LYS A 250 20.99 11.10 18.70
C LYS A 250 22.00 11.14 17.57
N ASP A 251 22.30 9.99 16.96
CA ASP A 251 23.24 9.89 15.85
C ASP A 251 22.75 10.65 14.61
N LEU A 252 21.47 10.50 14.23
CA LEU A 252 20.85 11.23 13.12
C LEU A 252 20.88 12.75 13.36
N LYS A 253 20.58 13.21 14.59
CA LYS A 253 20.65 14.62 14.96
C LYS A 253 22.08 15.16 14.89
N ALA A 254 23.06 14.39 15.36
CA ALA A 254 24.48 14.77 15.28
C ALA A 254 24.96 14.83 13.82
N GLU A 255 24.54 13.88 12.99
CA GLU A 255 24.82 13.85 11.54
C GLU A 255 24.26 15.11 10.87
N LEU A 256 22.97 15.42 11.08
CA LEU A 256 22.36 16.63 10.53
C LEU A 256 23.07 17.91 11.00
N ALA A 257 23.41 17.99 12.30
CA ALA A 257 24.12 19.13 12.86
C ALA A 257 25.53 19.31 12.25
N GLY A 258 26.21 18.22 11.93
CA GLY A 258 27.56 18.22 11.34
C GLY A 258 27.61 18.63 9.86
N LEU A 259 26.48 18.63 9.15
CA LEU A 259 26.42 19.03 7.74
C LEU A 259 26.46 20.55 7.59
N SER A 260 27.22 21.03 6.60
CA SER A 260 27.17 22.42 6.14
C SER A 260 25.81 22.76 5.50
N VAL A 261 25.49 24.06 5.40
CA VAL A 261 24.26 24.53 4.74
C VAL A 261 24.16 24.00 3.30
N ALA A 262 25.26 24.03 2.54
CA ALA A 262 25.28 23.52 1.17
C ALA A 262 24.99 22.01 1.09
N GLN A 263 25.54 21.22 2.02
CA GLN A 263 25.25 19.77 2.08
C GLN A 263 23.81 19.50 2.48
N ARG A 264 23.26 20.22 3.46
CA ARG A 264 21.86 20.10 3.90
C ARG A 264 20.87 20.32 2.76
N GLN A 265 21.18 21.28 1.88
CA GLN A 265 20.37 21.63 0.70
C GLN A 265 20.65 20.75 -0.52
N SER A 266 21.66 19.88 -0.47
CA SER A 266 21.94 18.95 -1.57
C SER A 266 20.89 17.83 -1.61
N PRO A 267 20.62 17.22 -2.77
CA PRO A 267 19.69 16.10 -2.88
C PRO A 267 20.09 14.92 -2.00
N ALA A 268 19.12 14.28 -1.37
CA ALA A 268 19.32 13.01 -0.66
C ALA A 268 19.34 11.88 -1.70
N CYS A 269 20.36 11.03 -1.66
CA CYS A 269 20.48 9.89 -2.58
C CYS A 269 20.71 8.59 -1.83
N ALA A 270 20.04 7.53 -2.26
CA ALA A 270 20.28 6.18 -1.81
C ALA A 270 21.63 5.69 -2.32
N SER A 271 22.49 5.24 -1.41
CA SER A 271 23.78 4.66 -1.79
C SER A 271 23.57 3.34 -2.55
N ALA A 272 24.27 3.14 -3.67
CA ALA A 272 24.31 1.84 -4.36
C ALA A 272 24.97 0.73 -3.51
N ARG A 273 25.65 1.09 -2.41
CA ARG A 273 26.45 0.20 -1.57
C ARG A 273 25.95 0.16 -0.13
N ILE A 274 24.64 0.05 0.09
CA ILE A 274 24.10 -0.15 1.44
C ILE A 274 24.64 -1.48 1.97
N ARG A 275 25.59 -1.42 2.90
CA ARG A 275 26.05 -2.59 3.65
C ARG A 275 24.98 -2.92 4.68
N ARG A 276 24.59 -4.19 4.77
CA ARG A 276 23.67 -4.70 5.79
C ARG A 276 24.17 -4.27 7.18
N GLY A 277 23.38 -3.47 7.91
CA GLY A 277 23.73 -2.95 9.24
C GLY A 277 24.45 -1.59 9.27
N SER A 278 24.73 -0.96 8.11
CA SER A 278 25.20 0.43 8.10
C SER A 278 24.01 1.40 8.21
N LEU A 279 24.10 2.34 9.16
CA LEU A 279 23.15 3.44 9.30
C LEU A 279 23.26 4.47 8.15
N HIS A 280 24.38 4.47 7.42
CA HIS A 280 24.62 5.39 6.32
C HIS A 280 23.92 4.90 5.05
N ILE A 281 22.62 5.18 4.98
CA ILE A 281 21.78 4.91 3.81
C ILE A 281 22.02 5.97 2.72
N LEU A 282 22.54 7.14 3.11
CA LEU A 282 22.78 8.27 2.22
C LEU A 282 24.15 8.24 1.54
N ASP A 283 24.14 8.54 0.25
CA ASP A 283 25.30 9.04 -0.47
C ASP A 283 25.19 10.56 -0.64
N PHE A 284 25.89 11.30 0.24
CA PHE A 284 25.90 12.76 0.25
C PHE A 284 26.43 13.39 -1.04
N ALA A 285 27.16 12.63 -1.85
CA ALA A 285 27.71 13.10 -3.11
C ALA A 285 26.87 12.67 -4.33
N CYS A 286 25.77 11.91 -4.12
CA CYS A 286 24.93 11.38 -5.20
C CYS A 286 25.77 10.83 -6.37
N LYS A 287 26.74 9.98 -6.06
CA LYS A 287 27.70 9.46 -7.04
C LYS A 287 27.00 8.62 -8.10
N GLU A 288 27.73 8.31 -9.16
CA GLU A 288 27.26 7.41 -10.21
C GLU A 288 26.74 6.10 -9.60
N GLY A 289 25.51 5.72 -9.98
CA GLY A 289 24.79 4.56 -9.46
C GLY A 289 23.92 4.81 -8.23
N SER A 290 24.00 5.98 -7.60
CA SER A 290 23.09 6.36 -6.52
C SER A 290 21.73 6.81 -7.07
N THR A 291 20.65 6.49 -6.35
CA THR A 291 19.28 6.84 -6.75
C THR A 291 18.75 7.95 -5.86
N PRO A 292 18.41 9.13 -6.39
CA PRO A 292 17.84 10.21 -5.58
C PRO A 292 16.57 9.79 -4.85
N TYR A 293 16.35 10.36 -3.67
CA TYR A 293 15.07 10.31 -2.98
C TYR A 293 14.19 11.47 -3.44
N VAL A 294 12.91 11.19 -3.61
CA VAL A 294 11.90 12.14 -4.04
C VAL A 294 10.69 12.07 -3.13
N VAL A 295 9.88 13.12 -3.18
CA VAL A 295 8.58 13.18 -2.54
C VAL A 295 7.53 13.59 -3.57
N PRO A 296 6.28 13.17 -3.39
CA PRO A 296 5.18 13.64 -4.23
C PRO A 296 5.09 15.17 -4.18
N ASP A 297 4.95 15.81 -5.34
CA ASP A 297 4.72 17.25 -5.41
C ASP A 297 3.23 17.54 -5.25
N GLN A 298 2.76 17.75 -4.02
CA GLN A 298 1.36 18.11 -3.80
C GLN A 298 0.96 19.47 -4.44
N GLY A 299 1.95 20.30 -4.80
CA GLY A 299 1.76 21.53 -5.59
C GLY A 299 1.77 21.30 -7.10
N TYR A 300 1.75 20.04 -7.54
CA TYR A 300 1.69 19.67 -8.96
C TYR A 300 0.33 20.00 -9.60
N PHE A 301 -0.74 19.98 -8.84
CA PHE A 301 -2.06 20.30 -9.37
C PHE A 301 -2.36 21.80 -9.27
N ASP A 302 -2.90 22.38 -10.34
CA ASP A 302 -3.57 23.67 -10.30
C ASP A 302 -4.90 23.52 -9.58
N ARG A 303 -4.92 24.00 -8.34
CA ARG A 303 -6.08 23.94 -7.45
C ARG A 303 -7.11 25.05 -7.72
N SER A 304 -6.84 25.95 -8.68
CA SER A 304 -7.83 26.92 -9.15
C SER A 304 -8.82 26.30 -10.15
N LEU A 305 -8.47 25.15 -10.73
CA LEU A 305 -9.33 24.39 -11.64
C LEU A 305 -10.37 23.56 -10.86
N PRO A 306 -11.53 23.24 -11.47
CA PRO A 306 -12.50 22.35 -10.85
C PRO A 306 -11.87 21.00 -10.45
N ALA A 307 -12.25 20.44 -9.30
CA ALA A 307 -11.66 19.20 -8.79
C ALA A 307 -11.78 18.00 -9.77
N GLY A 308 -12.74 18.04 -10.69
CA GLY A 308 -12.95 17.03 -11.73
C GLY A 308 -12.12 17.20 -13.01
N THR A 309 -11.27 18.22 -13.10
CA THR A 309 -10.38 18.48 -14.23
C THR A 309 -9.24 17.47 -14.29
N VAL A 310 -8.89 17.01 -15.49
CA VAL A 310 -7.79 16.08 -15.73
C VAL A 310 -6.51 16.89 -15.91
N GLN A 311 -5.54 16.68 -15.03
CA GLN A 311 -4.25 17.43 -15.02
C GLN A 311 -3.04 16.51 -15.13
N LEU A 312 -3.23 15.21 -14.87
CA LEU A 312 -2.22 14.16 -14.99
C LEU A 312 -2.88 12.86 -15.43
N ILE A 313 -2.26 12.15 -16.37
CA ILE A 313 -2.62 10.76 -16.68
C ILE A 313 -1.35 9.92 -16.62
N ALA A 314 -1.37 8.87 -15.81
CA ALA A 314 -0.35 7.84 -15.81
C ALA A 314 -0.96 6.55 -16.37
N VAL A 315 -0.24 5.85 -17.25
CA VAL A 315 -0.71 4.62 -17.88
C VAL A 315 0.17 3.47 -17.42
N THR A 316 -0.45 2.39 -16.97
CA THR A 316 0.25 1.14 -16.61
C THR A 316 -0.39 -0.04 -17.32
N ALA A 317 0.36 -1.13 -17.46
CA ALA A 317 -0.14 -2.40 -17.98
C ALA A 317 0.40 -3.57 -17.15
N THR A 318 -0.40 -4.64 -17.01
CA THR A 318 -0.07 -5.81 -16.15
C THR A 318 1.33 -6.39 -16.40
N TYR A 319 1.82 -6.34 -17.64
CA TYR A 319 3.13 -6.89 -18.01
C TYR A 319 4.13 -5.81 -18.44
N GLY A 320 3.87 -4.55 -18.10
CA GLY A 320 4.62 -3.40 -18.59
C GLY A 320 4.17 -2.93 -19.97
N LEU A 321 4.70 -1.79 -20.41
CA LEU A 321 4.37 -1.14 -21.68
C LEU A 321 5.47 -1.35 -22.70
N LEU A 322 6.73 -1.25 -22.27
CA LEU A 322 7.89 -1.39 -23.15
C LEU A 322 8.32 -2.85 -23.30
N PRO A 323 8.76 -3.27 -24.50
CA PRO A 323 9.23 -4.62 -24.72
C PRO A 323 10.33 -5.06 -23.75
N THR A 324 10.32 -6.33 -23.36
CA THR A 324 11.35 -6.93 -22.49
C THR A 324 11.96 -8.17 -23.15
N PRO A 325 13.18 -8.60 -22.77
CA PRO A 325 13.77 -9.84 -23.28
C PRO A 325 12.92 -11.09 -23.01
N ARG A 326 12.02 -11.05 -22.01
CA ARG A 326 11.12 -12.15 -21.63
C ARG A 326 9.76 -12.10 -22.33
N ASP A 327 9.57 -11.23 -23.30
CA ASP A 327 8.27 -11.10 -23.96
C ASP A 327 7.84 -12.36 -24.73
N HIS A 328 8.79 -13.23 -25.07
CA HIS A 328 8.51 -14.54 -25.66
C HIS A 328 7.83 -15.52 -24.68
N GLU A 329 7.86 -15.25 -23.37
CA GLU A 329 7.21 -16.04 -22.31
C GLU A 329 5.78 -15.54 -22.04
N LEU A 330 5.36 -14.42 -22.63
CA LEU A 330 4.04 -13.86 -22.41
C LEU A 330 2.96 -14.74 -23.04
N HIS A 331 1.91 -15.01 -22.26
CA HIS A 331 0.70 -15.62 -22.80
C HIS A 331 0.07 -14.72 -23.89
N PHE A 332 -0.68 -15.30 -24.83
CA PHE A 332 -1.13 -14.57 -26.03
C PHE A 332 -1.92 -13.27 -25.69
N THR A 333 -2.74 -13.28 -24.64
CA THR A 333 -3.50 -12.10 -24.18
C THR A 333 -2.59 -10.98 -23.70
N ALA A 334 -1.50 -11.34 -23.02
CA ALA A 334 -0.49 -10.40 -22.55
C ALA A 334 0.27 -9.76 -23.70
N ALA A 335 0.69 -10.55 -24.68
CA ALA A 335 1.36 -10.07 -25.89
C ALA A 335 0.47 -9.11 -26.69
N LYS A 336 -0.81 -9.47 -26.91
CA LYS A 336 -1.79 -8.61 -27.57
C LYS A 336 -2.04 -7.31 -26.81
N LEU A 337 -2.14 -7.36 -25.48
CA LEU A 337 -2.34 -6.17 -24.67
C LEU A 337 -1.13 -5.23 -24.73
N ARG A 338 0.10 -5.77 -24.68
CA ARG A 338 1.31 -4.96 -24.83
C ARG A 338 1.34 -4.29 -26.21
N SER A 339 1.08 -5.06 -27.28
CA SER A 339 0.96 -4.55 -28.65
C SER A 339 -0.10 -3.44 -28.74
N ALA A 340 -1.27 -3.65 -28.12
CA ALA A 340 -2.33 -2.65 -28.04
C ALA A 340 -1.86 -1.37 -27.33
N GLY A 341 -1.19 -1.50 -26.18
CA GLY A 341 -0.64 -0.38 -25.42
C GLY A 341 0.27 0.49 -26.28
N LEU A 342 1.18 -0.11 -27.04
CA LEU A 342 2.10 0.60 -27.94
C LEU A 342 1.40 1.27 -29.14
N GLN A 343 0.16 0.93 -29.44
CA GLN A 343 -0.62 1.49 -30.55
C GLN A 343 -1.66 2.53 -30.10
N VAL A 344 -1.84 2.72 -28.79
CA VAL A 344 -2.80 3.73 -28.27
C VAL A 344 -2.36 5.12 -28.73
N ASP A 345 -3.29 5.92 -29.22
CA ASP A 345 -3.04 7.33 -29.54
C ASP A 345 -2.91 8.15 -28.25
N TYR A 346 -1.71 8.11 -27.65
CA TYR A 346 -1.43 8.81 -26.40
C TYR A 346 -1.45 10.32 -26.55
N LYS A 347 -1.28 10.85 -27.78
CA LYS A 347 -1.42 12.29 -28.05
C LYS A 347 -2.89 12.72 -27.95
N ALA A 348 -3.81 11.93 -28.49
CA ALA A 348 -5.24 12.17 -28.32
C ALA A 348 -5.65 12.07 -26.84
N ILE A 349 -5.12 11.10 -26.08
CA ILE A 349 -5.37 11.01 -24.63
C ILE A 349 -4.80 12.23 -23.90
N ALA A 350 -3.57 12.65 -24.21
CA ALA A 350 -2.93 13.80 -23.58
C ALA A 350 -3.66 15.12 -23.88
N SER A 351 -4.38 15.23 -25.00
CA SER A 351 -5.23 16.40 -25.30
C SER A 351 -6.43 16.56 -24.36
N LEU A 352 -6.74 15.55 -23.55
CA LEU A 352 -7.77 15.62 -22.50
C LEU A 352 -7.25 16.29 -21.22
N ILE A 353 -5.95 16.61 -21.14
CA ILE A 353 -5.30 17.25 -20.00
C ILE A 353 -5.40 18.77 -20.15
N GLU A 354 -5.92 19.45 -19.12
CA GLU A 354 -5.99 20.92 -19.05
C GLU A 354 -4.72 21.55 -18.48
#